data_AF-A0A840HI92-F1
#
_entry.id   AF-A0A840HI92-F1
#
_cell.length_a   1.000
_cell.length_b   1.000
_cell.length_c   1.000
_cell.angle_alpha   90.00
_cell.angle_beta   90.00
_cell.angle_gamma   90.00
#
_symmetry.space_group_name_H-M   'P 1'
#
loop_
_entity.id
_entity.type
_entity.pdbx_description
1 polymer ?
#
loop_
_entity_poly.entity_id
_entity_poly.type
_entity_poly.pdbx_seq_one_letter_code
_entity_poly.pdbx_strand_id
1 'polypeptide(L)'
;MSADERMPEVRRVKVGSIAAAVRPYYGSTEFKALAVSTRDTYNGVLDRFVDKHGEGPIAGLQPKHINKLGDGRYAIRREQLLEAA
;
A
#
# COMPACT_ATOMS: atom_id res chain seq x y z
N MET A 1 -21.93 11.24 -30.50
CA MET A 1 -21.12 10.12 -29.97
C MET A 1 -19.67 10.45 -30.25
N SER A 2 -18.96 11.05 -29.29
CA SER A 2 -17.56 11.46 -29.46
C SER A 2 -16.64 10.30 -29.12
N ALA A 3 -15.81 9.94 -30.09
CA ALA A 3 -14.86 8.83 -30.05
C ALA A 3 -13.59 9.15 -29.23
N ASP A 4 -13.73 9.65 -28.00
CA ASP A 4 -12.61 9.79 -27.05
C ASP A 4 -12.94 9.12 -25.71
N GLU A 5 -13.56 7.95 -25.74
CA GLU A 5 -13.60 7.05 -24.58
C GLU A 5 -12.35 6.16 -24.67
N ARG A 6 -11.19 6.76 -24.43
CA ARG A 6 -9.94 6.02 -24.21
C ARG A 6 -10.16 5.09 -23.03
N MET A 7 -10.49 3.83 -23.32
CA MET A 7 -10.61 2.79 -22.32
C MET A 7 -9.36 2.84 -21.43
N PRO A 8 -9.52 2.83 -20.10
CA PRO A 8 -8.37 2.92 -19.21
C PRO A 8 -7.42 1.78 -19.55
N GLU A 9 -6.17 2.14 -19.87
CA GLU A 9 -5.12 1.16 -20.13
C GLU A 9 -5.04 0.23 -18.92
N VAL A 10 -5.43 -1.04 -19.12
CA VAL A 10 -5.39 -2.05 -18.06
C VAL A 10 -3.91 -2.36 -17.81
N ARG A 11 -3.29 -1.57 -16.92
CA ARG A 11 -1.91 -1.80 -16.48
C ARG A 11 -1.83 -3.22 -15.91
N ARG A 12 -1.18 -4.10 -16.67
CA ARG A 12 -0.94 -5.49 -16.24
C ARG A 12 -0.07 -5.46 -15.00
N VAL A 13 -0.56 -6.09 -13.94
CA VAL A 13 0.21 -6.20 -12.69
C VAL A 13 1.34 -7.19 -12.89
N LYS A 14 2.55 -6.81 -12.50
CA LYS A 14 3.71 -7.68 -12.55
C LYS A 14 3.50 -8.88 -11.62
N VAL A 15 3.59 -10.09 -12.14
CA VAL A 15 3.47 -11.32 -11.34
C VAL A 15 4.55 -11.35 -10.26
N GLY A 16 4.19 -11.76 -9.04
CA GLY A 16 5.10 -11.80 -7.89
C GLY A 16 5.44 -10.43 -7.28
N SER A 17 4.80 -9.36 -7.75
CA SER A 17 4.91 -8.03 -7.15
C SER A 17 3.98 -7.85 -5.96
N ILE A 18 4.26 -6.85 -5.13
CA ILE A 18 3.40 -6.47 -3.98
C ILE A 18 1.96 -6.23 -4.44
N ALA A 19 1.75 -5.49 -5.52
CA ALA A 19 0.43 -5.21 -6.07
C ALA A 19 -0.32 -6.50 -6.48
N ALA A 20 0.42 -7.51 -6.94
CA ALA A 20 -0.17 -8.81 -7.32
C ALA A 20 -0.70 -9.59 -6.12
N ALA A 21 -0.17 -9.38 -4.91
CA ALA A 21 -0.68 -10.02 -3.69
C ALA A 21 -1.77 -9.19 -2.99
N VAL A 22 -1.65 -7.86 -2.99
CA VAL A 22 -2.62 -6.99 -2.31
C VAL A 22 -3.99 -7.03 -2.97
N ARG A 23 -4.05 -7.01 -4.32
CA ARG A 23 -5.32 -7.03 -5.06
C ARG A 23 -6.22 -8.24 -4.73
N PRO A 24 -5.74 -9.50 -4.75
CA PRO A 24 -6.56 -10.64 -4.35
C PRO A 24 -6.86 -10.67 -2.85
N TYR A 25 -6.01 -10.08 -1.99
CA TYR A 25 -6.26 -10.00 -0.55
C TYR A 25 -7.56 -9.22 -0.24
N TYR A 26 -7.82 -8.10 -0.90
CA TYR A 26 -9.09 -7.37 -0.73
C TYR A 26 -10.32 -8.19 -1.15
N GLY A 27 -10.14 -9.17 -2.03
CA GLY A 27 -11.19 -10.10 -2.45
C GLY A 27 -11.43 -11.25 -1.47
N SER A 28 -10.51 -11.49 -0.52
CA SER A 28 -10.51 -12.66 0.34
C SER A 28 -11.62 -12.64 1.39
N THR A 29 -12.01 -13.82 1.87
CA THR A 29 -13.02 -13.97 2.93
C THR A 29 -12.55 -13.33 4.23
N GLU A 30 -11.27 -13.49 4.57
CA GLU A 30 -10.64 -12.94 5.76
C GLU A 30 -10.74 -11.41 5.77
N PHE A 31 -10.44 -10.75 4.64
CA PHE A 31 -10.55 -9.30 4.54
C PHE A 31 -12.01 -8.83 4.62
N LYS A 32 -12.93 -9.53 3.95
CA LYS A 32 -14.34 -9.18 3.95
C LYS A 32 -15.01 -9.37 5.32
N ALA A 33 -14.53 -10.31 6.12
CA ALA A 33 -15.00 -10.56 7.49
C ALA A 33 -14.57 -9.48 8.50
N LEU A 34 -13.63 -8.59 8.15
CA LEU A 34 -13.21 -7.50 9.02
C LEU A 34 -14.32 -6.45 9.19
N ALA A 35 -14.30 -5.80 10.36
CA ALA A 35 -15.08 -4.60 10.60
C ALA A 35 -14.74 -3.51 9.56
N VAL A 36 -15.74 -2.68 9.22
CA VAL A 36 -15.59 -1.61 8.21
C VAL A 36 -14.40 -0.70 8.53
N SER A 37 -14.30 -0.24 9.78
CA SER A 37 -13.20 0.63 10.23
C SER A 37 -11.81 -0.01 10.08
N THR A 38 -11.70 -1.33 10.28
CA THR A 38 -10.46 -2.08 10.07
C THR A 38 -10.11 -2.16 8.59
N ARG A 39 -11.11 -2.42 7.73
CA ARG A 39 -10.90 -2.40 6.27
C ARG A 39 -10.46 -1.03 5.79
N ASP A 40 -11.07 0.04 6.28
CA ASP A 40 -10.71 1.41 5.91
C ASP A 40 -9.25 1.74 6.28
N THR A 41 -8.84 1.32 7.49
CA THR A 41 -7.45 1.44 7.95
C THR A 41 -6.50 0.65 7.05
N TYR A 42 -6.86 -0.58 6.71
CA TYR A 42 -6.03 -1.46 5.88
C TYR A 42 -5.90 -0.94 4.45
N ASN A 43 -7.01 -0.52 3.84
CA ASN A 43 -7.03 0.13 2.52
C ASN A 43 -6.07 1.33 2.52
N GLY A 44 -6.22 2.24 3.50
CA GLY A 44 -5.37 3.42 3.59
C GLY A 44 -3.86 3.12 3.69
N VAL A 45 -3.48 2.04 4.36
CA VAL A 45 -2.06 1.64 4.48
C VAL A 45 -1.58 0.92 3.22
N LEU A 46 -2.32 -0.08 2.77
CA LEU A 46 -1.93 -0.95 1.66
C LEU A 46 -1.98 -0.21 0.32
N ASP A 47 -2.94 0.68 0.10
CA ASP A 47 -3.03 1.48 -1.12
C ASP A 47 -1.82 2.41 -1.24
N ARG A 48 -1.48 3.13 -0.17
CA ARG A 48 -0.26 3.98 -0.14
C ARG A 48 1.02 3.18 -0.34
N PHE A 49 1.05 1.94 0.14
CA PHE A 49 2.19 1.05 -0.03
C PHE A 49 2.30 0.56 -1.48
N VAL A 50 1.18 0.20 -2.10
CA VAL A 50 1.12 -0.20 -3.51
C VAL A 50 1.46 0.96 -4.43
N ASP A 51 1.01 2.17 -4.13
CA ASP A 51 1.34 3.37 -4.93
C ASP A 51 2.85 3.63 -4.97
N LYS A 52 3.55 3.41 -3.85
CA LYS A 52 5.00 3.67 -3.76
C LYS A 52 5.87 2.49 -4.19
N HIS A 53 5.42 1.26 -3.91
CA HIS A 53 6.26 0.06 -3.98
C HIS A 53 5.58 -1.12 -4.68
N GLY A 54 4.40 -0.94 -5.26
CA GLY A 54 3.56 -2.01 -5.79
C GLY A 54 4.20 -2.88 -6.86
N GLU A 55 5.13 -2.33 -7.65
CA GLU A 55 5.87 -3.08 -8.69
C GLU A 55 7.05 -3.91 -8.14
N GLY A 56 7.43 -3.67 -6.87
CA GLY A 56 8.53 -4.36 -6.21
C GLY A 56 8.24 -5.85 -5.97
N PRO A 57 9.23 -6.74 -6.11
CA PRO A 57 9.05 -8.18 -5.91
C PRO A 57 8.83 -8.50 -4.43
N ILE A 58 7.81 -9.31 -4.11
CA ILE A 58 7.53 -9.75 -2.74
C ILE A 58 8.69 -10.58 -2.18
N ALA A 59 9.25 -11.46 -3.00
CA ALA A 59 10.40 -12.29 -2.61
C ALA A 59 11.66 -11.46 -2.25
N GLY A 60 11.71 -10.19 -2.66
CA GLY A 60 12.78 -9.26 -2.32
C GLY A 60 12.54 -8.44 -1.06
N LEU A 61 11.45 -8.67 -0.32
CA LEU A 61 11.18 -7.97 0.94
C LEU A 61 12.19 -8.41 2.00
N GLN A 62 12.95 -7.45 2.54
CA GLN A 62 13.97 -7.67 3.56
C GLN A 62 13.62 -6.87 4.82
N PRO A 63 14.07 -7.30 6.02
CA PRO A 63 13.82 -6.58 7.26
C PRO A 63 14.22 -5.11 7.21
N LYS A 64 15.31 -4.77 6.50
CA LYS A 64 15.77 -3.40 6.29
C LYS A 64 14.72 -2.50 5.60
N HIS A 65 13.85 -3.05 4.76
CA HIS A 65 12.78 -2.30 4.11
C HIS A 65 11.69 -1.92 5.12
N ILE A 66 11.43 -2.79 6.09
CA ILE A 66 10.47 -2.55 7.18
C ILE A 66 11.01 -1.48 8.14
N ASN A 67 12.29 -1.54 8.50
CA ASN A 67 12.92 -0.55 9.38
C ASN A 67 12.84 0.86 8.79
N LYS A 68 13.10 1.02 7.48
CA LYS A 68 12.97 2.31 6.78
C LYS A 68 11.55 2.88 6.80
N LEU A 69 10.51 2.03 6.84
CA LEU A 69 9.12 2.49 6.99
C LEU A 69 8.84 3.01 8.41
N GLY A 70 9.52 2.47 9.42
CA GLY A 70 9.45 2.91 10.81
C GLY A 70 10.13 4.26 11.03
N ASP A 71 11.35 4.42 10.53
CA ASP A 71 12.18 5.61 10.77
C ASP A 71 11.50 6.90 10.30
N GLY A 72 10.79 6.87 9.17
CA GLY A 72 10.03 8.03 8.68
C GLY A 72 8.89 8.47 9.61
N ARG A 73 8.28 7.54 10.36
CA ARG A 73 7.25 7.87 11.37
C ARG A 73 7.85 8.37 12.68
N TYR A 74 9.00 7.84 13.09
CA TYR A 74 9.71 8.30 14.29
C TYR A 74 10.39 9.65 14.10
N ALA A 75 10.89 9.97 12.90
CA ALA A 75 11.50 11.25 12.58
C ALA A 75 10.52 12.42 12.75
N ILE A 76 9.32 12.31 12.18
CA ILE A 76 8.27 13.35 12.29
C ILE A 76 7.83 13.56 13.75
N ARG A 77 7.70 12.47 14.53
CA ARG A 77 7.34 12.56 15.95
C ARG A 77 8.45 13.21 16.79
N ARG A 78 9.72 13.02 16.44
CA ARG A 78 10.87 13.56 17.19
C ARG A 78 11.04 15.06 16.99
N GLU A 79 10.85 15.58 15.78
CA GLU A 79 10.89 17.03 15.53
C GLU A 79 9.77 17.76 16.29
N GLN A 80 8.54 17.22 16.26
CA GLN A 80 7.41 17.78 17.02
C GLN A 80 7.62 17.77 18.54
N LEU A 81 8.37 16.81 19.07
CA LEU A 81 8.68 16.74 20.50
C LEU A 81 9.81 17.69 20.92
N LEU A 82 10.70 18.07 19.99
CA LEU A 82 11.77 19.03 20.26
C LEU A 82 11.28 20.49 20.15
N GLU A 83 10.27 20.77 19.33
CA GLU A 83 9.64 22.11 19.28
C GLU A 83 8.68 22.39 20.44
N ALA A 84 8.25 21.35 21.17
CA ALA A 84 7.33 21.46 22.29
C ALA A 84 8.02 21.51 23.67
N ALA A 85 9.36 21.54 23.73
CA ALA A 85 10.18 21.56 24.94
C ALA A 85 10.96 22.88 25.05
#